data_AF-A0A845UGU0-F1
#
_entry.id   AF-A0A845UGU0-F1
#
_cell.length_a   1.000
_cell.length_b   1.000
_cell.length_c   1.000
_cell.angle_alpha   90.00
_cell.angle_beta   90.00
_cell.angle_gamma   90.00
#
_symmetry.space_group_name_H-M   'P 1'
#
loop_
_entity.id
_entity.type
_entity.pdbx_description
1 polymer ?
#
loop_
_entity_poly.entity_id
_entity_poly.type
_entity_poly.pdbx_seq_one_letter_code
_entity_poly.pdbx_strand_id
1 'polypeptide(L)'
;MSNVIALHPVPRIADPDTRIAALIACFAQHRRSEEDVFWLKENAELLNILDCTGAAAWAGIGPRALLPHVEFYASAEARLAFFPQYYRFLLSMVLDLEDLGMPGETGARMAQSIAASAAPGAELSDLQRMEARRLLARRGVSGPADLGLEDRLRGFCARPGIFALPNKKAAYELTHIVFYLSEYGRRDPRLEAEALTSLHFAGNLAFLEQNSDLLAEVCIALRYAGELPPPLWTGWLSRETQLFHVETDPQGPLQDGYHDFLVCNWQLALAGEEPFRTPLESGRMRFDRSPRRMAPLRELSRALFTMKGRRSADWAVMRRRMEGALPPGVIDLLDLMARETAHFDAFFEGFARAGRA
;
A
#
# COMPACT_ATOMS: atom_id res chain seq x y z
N MET A 1 -25.57 -43.81 -20.27
CA MET A 1 -24.74 -42.63 -20.65
C MET A 1 -23.93 -42.25 -19.43
N SER A 2 -22.61 -42.45 -19.46
CA SER A 2 -21.71 -42.17 -18.34
C SER A 2 -21.30 -40.69 -18.39
N ASN A 3 -21.75 -39.88 -17.42
CA ASN A 3 -21.24 -38.52 -17.25
C ASN A 3 -19.80 -38.60 -16.75
N VAL A 4 -18.84 -38.37 -17.65
CA VAL A 4 -17.44 -38.15 -17.29
C VAL A 4 -17.34 -36.73 -16.75
N ILE A 5 -17.23 -36.59 -15.43
CA ILE A 5 -16.87 -35.32 -14.79
C ILE A 5 -15.35 -35.18 -14.95
N ALA A 6 -14.90 -34.27 -15.81
CA ALA A 6 -13.50 -33.90 -15.89
C ALA A 6 -13.11 -33.18 -14.58
N LEU A 7 -12.41 -33.88 -13.68
CA LEU A 7 -11.74 -33.26 -12.55
C LEU A 7 -10.56 -32.46 -13.10
N HIS A 8 -10.74 -31.15 -13.24
CA HIS A 8 -9.62 -30.26 -13.50
C HIS A 8 -8.70 -30.29 -12.27
N PRO A 9 -7.44 -30.71 -12.40
CA PRO A 9 -6.52 -30.69 -11.28
C PRO A 9 -6.38 -29.26 -10.76
N VAL A 10 -6.55 -29.08 -9.45
CA VAL A 10 -6.29 -27.78 -8.79
C VAL A 10 -4.82 -27.43 -9.06
N PRO A 11 -4.50 -26.22 -9.57
CA PRO A 11 -3.13 -25.81 -9.78
C PRO A 11 -2.33 -25.96 -8.49
N ARG A 12 -1.22 -26.69 -8.56
CA ARG A 12 -0.37 -26.89 -7.38
C ARG A 12 0.34 -25.59 -7.06
N ILE A 13 0.06 -25.02 -5.89
CA ILE A 13 0.79 -23.87 -5.35
C ILE A 13 2.19 -24.37 -4.97
N ALA A 14 3.23 -23.75 -5.54
CA ALA A 14 4.63 -24.04 -5.21
C ALA A 14 4.96 -23.63 -3.77
N ASP A 15 6.11 -24.05 -3.27
CA ASP A 15 6.65 -23.60 -1.98
C ASP A 15 6.94 -22.09 -1.95
N PRO A 16 6.90 -21.45 -0.76
CA PRO A 16 7.07 -20.01 -0.63
C PRO A 16 8.35 -19.45 -1.28
N ASP A 17 9.49 -20.13 -1.13
CA ASP A 17 10.76 -19.73 -1.74
C ASP A 17 10.68 -19.70 -3.27
N THR A 18 10.14 -20.75 -3.91
CA THR A 18 9.94 -20.83 -5.36
C THR A 18 8.99 -19.72 -5.85
N ARG A 19 7.89 -19.48 -5.13
CA ARG A 19 6.90 -18.45 -5.51
C ARG A 19 7.50 -17.05 -5.46
N ILE A 20 8.26 -16.74 -4.41
CA ILE A 20 8.87 -15.42 -4.28
C ILE A 20 10.05 -15.25 -5.23
N ALA A 21 10.86 -16.29 -5.46
CA ALA A 21 11.90 -16.25 -6.48
C ALA A 21 11.31 -16.01 -7.89
N ALA A 22 10.18 -16.64 -8.20
CA ALA A 22 9.44 -16.41 -9.44
C ALA A 22 8.94 -14.95 -9.55
N LEU A 23 8.39 -14.40 -8.48
CA LEU A 23 7.94 -13.00 -8.43
C LEU A 23 9.11 -12.03 -8.64
N ILE A 24 10.23 -12.24 -7.94
CA ILE A 24 11.45 -11.44 -8.09
C ILE A 24 11.94 -11.48 -9.55
N ALA A 25 12.04 -12.66 -10.15
CA ALA A 25 12.46 -12.82 -11.55
C ALA A 25 11.50 -12.10 -12.52
N CYS A 26 10.19 -12.24 -12.33
CA CYS A 26 9.18 -11.60 -13.16
C CYS A 26 9.36 -10.06 -13.21
N PHE A 27 9.50 -9.42 -12.05
CA PHE A 27 9.69 -7.97 -11.96
C PHE A 27 11.06 -7.50 -12.43
N ALA A 28 12.11 -8.26 -12.15
CA ALA A 28 13.48 -7.90 -12.53
C ALA A 28 13.72 -8.05 -14.04
N GLN A 29 13.20 -9.10 -14.68
CA GLN A 29 13.65 -9.53 -16.01
C GLN A 29 12.56 -9.54 -17.09
N HIS A 30 11.28 -9.59 -16.71
CA HIS A 30 10.22 -9.93 -17.68
C HIS A 30 9.12 -8.89 -17.82
N ARG A 31 8.84 -8.09 -16.78
CA ARG A 31 7.79 -7.06 -16.84
C ARG A 31 8.26 -5.81 -17.60
N ARG A 32 9.34 -5.17 -17.13
CA ARG A 32 9.86 -3.91 -17.69
C ARG A 32 11.34 -4.02 -18.01
N SER A 33 11.79 -3.21 -18.95
CA SER A 33 13.23 -3.02 -19.19
C SER A 33 13.83 -2.22 -18.05
N GLU A 34 15.08 -2.52 -17.64
CA GLU A 34 15.81 -1.72 -16.66
C GLU A 34 16.02 -0.25 -17.07
N GLU A 35 15.87 0.06 -18.36
CA GLU A 35 15.93 1.42 -18.91
C GLU A 35 14.65 2.24 -18.62
N ASP A 36 13.57 1.58 -18.21
CA ASP A 36 12.30 2.21 -17.86
C ASP A 36 12.30 2.65 -16.38
N VAL A 37 11.99 3.92 -16.09
CA VAL A 37 11.88 4.41 -14.71
C VAL A 37 10.83 3.65 -13.90
N PHE A 38 9.79 3.11 -14.54
CA PHE A 38 8.81 2.28 -13.86
C PHE A 38 9.38 0.92 -13.42
N TRP A 39 10.46 0.43 -14.04
CA TRP A 39 11.17 -0.76 -13.55
C TRP A 39 11.76 -0.50 -12.15
N LEU A 40 12.39 0.68 -11.95
CA LEU A 40 12.92 1.08 -10.65
C LEU A 40 11.81 1.13 -9.60
N LYS A 41 10.67 1.74 -9.94
CA LYS A 41 9.51 1.84 -9.06
C LYS A 41 8.98 0.46 -8.67
N GLU A 42 8.67 -0.38 -9.65
CA GLU A 42 8.06 -1.70 -9.41
C GLU A 42 8.98 -2.62 -8.58
N ASN A 43 10.27 -2.62 -8.89
CA ASN A 43 11.25 -3.43 -8.14
C ASN A 43 11.51 -2.87 -6.74
N ALA A 44 11.58 -1.55 -6.56
CA ALA A 44 11.71 -0.94 -5.23
C ALA A 44 10.51 -1.30 -4.33
N GLU A 45 9.29 -1.24 -4.87
CA GLU A 45 8.08 -1.61 -4.13
C GLU A 45 8.10 -3.08 -3.71
N LEU A 46 8.37 -4.00 -4.65
CA LEU A 46 8.46 -5.43 -4.35
C LEU A 46 9.53 -5.72 -3.29
N LEU A 47 10.76 -5.25 -3.50
CA LEU A 47 11.88 -5.54 -2.59
C LEU A 47 11.64 -4.96 -1.19
N ASN A 48 11.14 -3.73 -1.09
CA ASN A 48 10.79 -3.15 0.21
C ASN A 48 9.68 -3.94 0.92
N ILE A 49 8.65 -4.42 0.21
CA ILE A 49 7.60 -5.27 0.81
C ILE A 49 8.18 -6.60 1.30
N LEU A 50 9.05 -7.24 0.52
CA LEU A 50 9.70 -8.49 0.93
C LEU A 50 10.58 -8.28 2.16
N ASP A 51 11.34 -7.18 2.22
CA ASP A 51 12.16 -6.81 3.38
C ASP A 51 11.29 -6.54 4.62
N CYS A 52 10.33 -5.62 4.52
CA CYS A 52 9.55 -5.18 5.68
C CYS A 52 8.56 -6.23 6.21
N THR A 53 8.24 -7.26 5.41
CA THR A 53 7.47 -8.43 5.84
C THR A 53 8.34 -9.59 6.33
N GLY A 54 9.67 -9.46 6.30
CA GLY A 54 10.59 -10.50 6.75
C GLY A 54 10.60 -11.73 5.84
N ALA A 55 10.43 -11.55 4.53
CA ALA A 55 10.36 -12.66 3.56
C ALA A 55 11.61 -13.52 3.49
N ALA A 56 12.79 -12.98 3.84
CA ALA A 56 13.98 -13.78 4.06
C ALA A 56 13.76 -14.91 5.10
N ALA A 57 13.00 -14.64 6.16
CA ALA A 57 12.72 -15.61 7.22
C ALA A 57 11.56 -16.56 6.87
N TRP A 58 10.40 -16.04 6.44
CA TRP A 58 9.21 -16.88 6.23
C TRP A 58 9.18 -17.60 4.87
N ALA A 59 9.81 -17.02 3.85
CA ALA A 59 9.93 -17.65 2.53
C ALA A 59 11.32 -18.27 2.28
N GLY A 60 12.26 -18.20 3.22
CA GLY A 60 13.60 -18.78 3.04
C GLY A 60 14.38 -18.15 1.88
N ILE A 61 14.12 -16.88 1.56
CA ILE A 61 14.81 -16.16 0.48
C ILE A 61 16.28 -16.01 0.86
N GLY A 62 17.16 -16.47 -0.03
CA GLY A 62 18.61 -16.29 0.10
C GLY A 62 19.20 -15.56 -1.12
N PRO A 63 20.54 -15.38 -1.14
CA PRO A 63 21.23 -14.63 -2.20
C PRO A 63 20.93 -15.11 -3.62
N ARG A 64 20.61 -16.40 -3.79
CA ARG A 64 20.26 -16.98 -5.09
C ARG A 64 18.98 -16.41 -5.70
N ALA A 65 17.99 -16.10 -4.87
CA ALA A 65 16.74 -15.51 -5.35
C ALA A 65 16.94 -14.07 -5.87
N LEU A 66 17.99 -13.40 -5.40
CA LEU A 66 18.33 -12.02 -5.76
C LEU A 66 19.29 -11.92 -6.97
N LEU A 67 19.69 -13.05 -7.56
CA LEU A 67 20.52 -13.07 -8.77
C LEU A 67 20.01 -12.18 -9.91
N PRO A 68 18.68 -12.06 -10.15
CA PRO A 68 18.16 -11.16 -11.19
C PRO A 68 18.57 -9.69 -11.05
N HIS A 69 18.97 -9.24 -9.85
CA HIS A 69 19.35 -7.84 -9.59
C HIS A 69 20.86 -7.61 -9.51
N VAL A 70 21.70 -8.63 -9.73
CA VAL A 70 23.17 -8.50 -9.56
C VAL A 70 23.78 -7.47 -10.49
N GLU A 71 23.37 -7.41 -11.76
CA GLU A 71 23.88 -6.44 -12.74
C GLU A 71 23.47 -5.00 -12.38
N PHE A 72 22.22 -4.81 -11.93
CA PHE A 72 21.75 -3.56 -11.37
C PHE A 72 22.59 -3.14 -10.16
N TYR A 73 22.77 -4.03 -9.17
CA TYR A 73 23.53 -3.73 -7.95
C TYR A 73 24.97 -3.33 -8.26
N ALA A 74 25.64 -4.06 -9.16
CA ALA A 74 27.01 -3.77 -9.58
C ALA A 74 27.16 -2.42 -10.28
N SER A 75 26.10 -1.91 -10.91
CA SER A 75 26.10 -0.63 -11.63
C SER A 75 25.44 0.52 -10.86
N ALA A 76 24.93 0.29 -9.65
CA ALA A 76 24.08 1.24 -8.93
C ALA A 76 24.76 2.57 -8.62
N GLU A 77 26.04 2.58 -8.23
CA GLU A 77 26.79 3.82 -7.96
C GLU A 77 26.98 4.66 -9.23
N ALA A 78 27.28 4.01 -10.36
CA ALA A 78 27.41 4.68 -11.65
C ALA A 78 26.08 5.26 -12.12
N ARG A 79 24.98 4.50 -11.93
CA ARG A 79 23.61 4.97 -12.21
C ARG A 79 23.24 6.17 -11.34
N LEU A 80 23.59 6.15 -10.06
CA LEU A 80 23.35 7.27 -9.15
C LEU A 80 24.11 8.53 -9.59
N ALA A 81 25.37 8.38 -10.00
CA ALA A 81 26.17 9.50 -10.48
C ALA A 81 25.59 10.14 -11.76
N PHE A 82 25.03 9.32 -12.65
CA PHE A 82 24.47 9.80 -13.92
C PHE A 82 23.00 10.27 -13.81
N PHE A 83 22.19 9.64 -12.96
CA PHE A 83 20.77 9.93 -12.75
C PHE A 83 20.45 10.29 -11.29
N PRO A 84 21.03 11.39 -10.75
CA PRO A 84 20.87 11.75 -9.35
C PRO A 84 19.41 12.05 -8.96
N GLN A 85 18.55 12.40 -9.90
CA GLN A 85 17.12 12.64 -9.65
C GLN A 85 16.35 11.38 -9.20
N TYR A 86 16.88 10.18 -9.46
CA TYR A 86 16.27 8.90 -9.07
C TYR A 86 16.88 8.28 -7.82
N TYR A 87 17.68 9.04 -7.06
CA TYR A 87 18.45 8.50 -5.94
C TYR A 87 17.58 7.78 -4.90
N ARG A 88 16.33 8.21 -4.65
CA ARG A 88 15.44 7.54 -3.67
C ARG A 88 15.11 6.11 -4.09
N PHE A 89 14.77 5.89 -5.35
CA PHE A 89 14.52 4.54 -5.88
C PHE A 89 15.79 3.71 -5.90
N LEU A 90 16.89 4.28 -6.43
CA LEU A 90 18.18 3.57 -6.52
C LEU A 90 18.70 3.15 -5.14
N LEU A 91 18.68 4.08 -4.18
CA LEU A 91 19.10 3.81 -2.81
C LEU A 91 18.15 2.82 -2.14
N SER A 92 16.82 2.97 -2.26
CA SER A 92 15.88 2.01 -1.66
C SER A 92 16.16 0.59 -2.15
N MET A 93 16.24 0.39 -3.47
CA MET A 93 16.50 -0.95 -4.04
C MET A 93 17.80 -1.55 -3.53
N VAL A 94 18.90 -0.77 -3.51
CA VAL A 94 20.20 -1.27 -3.03
C VAL A 94 20.14 -1.65 -1.55
N LEU A 95 19.49 -0.83 -0.72
CA LEU A 95 19.33 -1.13 0.70
C LEU A 95 18.45 -2.36 0.93
N ASP A 96 17.36 -2.49 0.18
CA ASP A 96 16.44 -3.63 0.29
C ASP A 96 17.10 -4.93 -0.18
N LEU A 97 17.91 -4.90 -1.25
CA LEU A 97 18.70 -6.05 -1.69
C LEU A 97 19.70 -6.50 -0.63
N GLU A 98 20.42 -5.55 -0.01
CA GLU A 98 21.37 -5.84 1.07
C GLU A 98 20.68 -6.41 2.31
N ASP A 99 19.55 -5.80 2.72
CA ASP A 99 18.79 -6.23 3.90
C ASP A 99 18.09 -7.60 3.65
N LEU A 100 17.79 -7.95 2.40
CA LEU A 100 17.33 -9.28 1.97
C LEU A 100 18.47 -10.32 1.82
N GLY A 101 19.74 -9.91 2.01
CA GLY A 101 20.88 -10.82 2.06
C GLY A 101 21.84 -10.77 0.87
N MET A 102 21.71 -9.80 -0.06
CA MET A 102 22.74 -9.55 -1.06
C MET A 102 24.01 -9.01 -0.39
N PRO A 103 25.19 -9.63 -0.60
CA PRO A 103 26.41 -9.17 0.06
C PRO A 103 26.93 -7.87 -0.55
N GLY A 104 27.36 -6.94 0.31
CA GLY A 104 28.09 -5.74 -0.10
C GLY A 104 27.87 -4.56 0.84
N GLU A 105 28.44 -3.42 0.46
CA GLU A 105 28.37 -2.15 1.21
C GLU A 105 28.03 -0.98 0.29
N THR A 106 27.48 -1.27 -0.90
CA THR A 106 27.13 -0.27 -1.90
C THR A 106 26.09 0.71 -1.36
N GLY A 107 25.11 0.23 -0.58
CA GLY A 107 24.10 1.08 0.06
C GLY A 107 24.71 2.10 1.01
N ALA A 108 25.72 1.69 1.80
CA ALA A 108 26.42 2.59 2.71
C ALA A 108 27.20 3.68 1.96
N ARG A 109 27.93 3.32 0.90
CA ARG A 109 28.66 4.28 0.06
C ARG A 109 27.70 5.24 -0.67
N MET A 110 26.61 4.73 -1.23
CA MET A 110 25.58 5.55 -1.87
C MET A 110 24.95 6.53 -0.88
N ALA A 111 24.58 6.07 0.32
CA ALA A 111 24.01 6.95 1.35
C ALA A 111 24.96 8.09 1.72
N GLN A 112 26.26 7.82 1.89
CA GLN A 112 27.27 8.85 2.16
C GLN A 112 27.38 9.85 1.00
N SER A 113 27.44 9.36 -0.25
CA SER A 113 27.52 10.20 -1.45
C SER A 113 26.28 11.10 -1.61
N ILE A 114 25.08 10.55 -1.38
CA ILE A 114 23.83 11.28 -1.45
C ILE A 114 23.76 12.38 -0.37
N ALA A 115 24.17 12.08 0.86
CA ALA A 115 24.18 13.05 1.95
C ALA A 115 25.19 14.20 1.73
N ALA A 116 26.28 13.94 1.02
CA ALA A 116 27.25 14.97 0.61
C ALA A 116 26.76 15.80 -0.60
N SER A 117 25.70 15.38 -1.28
CA SER A 117 25.12 16.08 -2.43
C SER A 117 24.02 17.07 -2.03
N ALA A 118 23.59 17.90 -2.98
CA ALA A 118 22.43 18.78 -2.79
C ALA A 118 21.07 18.06 -2.96
N ALA A 119 21.05 16.78 -3.39
CA ALA A 119 19.82 16.11 -3.81
C ALA A 119 18.75 16.00 -2.71
N PRO A 120 19.07 15.59 -1.46
CA PRO A 120 18.07 15.55 -0.38
C PRO A 120 17.50 16.93 -0.01
N GLY A 121 18.29 18.00 -0.21
CA GLY A 121 17.84 19.38 0.03
C GLY A 121 16.91 19.93 -1.06
N ALA A 122 16.89 19.30 -2.24
CA ALA A 122 16.09 19.72 -3.39
C ALA A 122 14.69 19.06 -3.44
N GLU A 123 14.34 18.26 -2.44
CA GLU A 123 13.04 17.58 -2.39
C GLU A 123 11.87 18.57 -2.36
N LEU A 124 10.80 18.23 -3.08
CA LEU A 124 9.69 19.15 -3.36
C LEU A 124 8.67 19.18 -2.21
N SER A 125 8.51 18.07 -1.50
CA SER A 125 7.53 17.94 -0.42
C SER A 125 8.13 17.38 0.87
N ASP A 126 7.43 17.64 1.98
CA ASP A 126 7.79 17.09 3.28
C ASP A 126 7.80 15.55 3.29
N LEU A 127 6.89 14.94 2.53
CA LEU A 127 6.86 13.49 2.39
C LEU A 127 8.15 12.96 1.75
N GLN A 128 8.62 13.61 0.69
CA GLN A 128 9.86 13.24 0.01
C GLN A 128 11.10 13.50 0.87
N ARG A 129 11.12 14.61 1.64
CA ARG A 129 12.19 14.89 2.61
C ARG A 129 12.25 13.82 3.70
N MET A 130 11.09 13.36 4.17
CA MET A 130 11.01 12.32 5.18
C MET A 130 11.49 10.97 4.66
N GLU A 131 11.10 10.61 3.43
CA GLU A 131 11.60 9.42 2.76
C GLU A 131 13.13 9.45 2.61
N ALA A 132 13.68 10.57 2.11
CA ALA A 132 15.11 10.77 1.96
C ALA A 132 15.86 10.59 3.30
N ARG A 133 15.34 11.22 4.36
CA ARG A 133 15.91 11.12 5.71
C ARG A 133 15.87 9.68 6.23
N ARG A 134 14.78 8.95 6.02
CA ARG A 134 14.67 7.52 6.37
C ARG A 134 15.72 6.69 5.61
N LEU A 135 15.82 6.85 4.29
CA LEU A 135 16.74 6.07 3.47
C LEU A 135 18.20 6.25 3.90
N LEU A 136 18.61 7.48 4.22
CA LEU A 136 19.95 7.75 4.76
C LEU A 136 20.15 7.13 6.15
N ALA A 137 19.14 7.23 7.02
CA ALA A 137 19.20 6.70 8.38
C ALA A 137 19.37 5.17 8.44
N ARG A 138 18.89 4.43 7.43
CA ARG A 138 19.10 2.97 7.31
C ARG A 138 20.57 2.53 7.27
N ARG A 139 21.49 3.45 6.99
CA ARG A 139 22.95 3.22 7.05
C ARG A 139 23.66 4.18 8.00
N GLY A 140 22.93 4.71 8.99
CA GLY A 140 23.47 5.61 10.00
C GLY A 140 23.90 6.99 9.48
N VAL A 141 23.49 7.35 8.26
CA VAL A 141 23.81 8.65 7.66
C VAL A 141 22.72 9.66 7.98
N SER A 142 23.11 10.83 8.48
CA SER A 142 22.17 11.92 8.76
C SER A 142 21.76 12.63 7.47
N GLY A 143 20.46 12.83 7.28
CA GLY A 143 19.94 13.71 6.22
C GLY A 143 20.05 15.20 6.58
N PRO A 144 19.60 16.09 5.67
CA PRO A 144 19.55 17.53 5.95
C PRO A 144 18.77 17.85 7.23
N ALA A 145 19.24 18.85 7.97
CA ALA A 145 18.55 19.31 9.17
C ALA A 145 17.24 20.02 8.81
N ASP A 146 16.11 19.46 9.24
CA ASP A 146 14.79 20.09 9.23
C ASP A 146 14.06 19.68 10.51
N LEU A 147 14.25 20.49 11.55
CA LEU A 147 13.74 20.20 12.89
C LEU A 147 12.21 20.15 12.95
N GLY A 148 11.52 20.87 12.05
CA GLY A 148 10.06 20.93 12.01
C GLY A 148 9.40 19.92 11.07
N LEU A 149 10.18 19.08 10.38
CA LEU A 149 9.65 18.16 9.37
C LEU A 149 8.61 17.20 9.96
N GLU A 150 8.95 16.52 11.06
CA GLU A 150 8.02 15.59 11.71
C GLU A 150 6.78 16.29 12.24
N ASP A 151 6.93 17.48 12.83
CA ASP A 151 5.80 18.24 13.37
C ASP A 151 4.80 18.61 12.27
N ARG A 152 5.27 19.02 11.09
CA ARG A 152 4.39 19.33 9.94
C ARG A 152 3.66 18.09 9.45
N LEU A 153 4.35 16.95 9.35
CA LEU A 153 3.75 15.69 8.94
C LEU A 153 2.73 15.17 9.95
N ARG A 154 3.06 15.18 11.25
CA ARG A 154 2.15 14.81 12.34
C ARG A 154 0.94 15.74 12.38
N GLY A 155 1.16 17.04 12.20
CA GLY A 155 0.09 18.04 12.10
C GLY A 155 -0.82 17.89 10.88
N PHE A 156 -0.36 17.23 9.80
CA PHE A 156 -1.22 16.80 8.70
C PHE A 156 -2.03 15.55 9.08
N CYS A 157 -1.40 14.55 9.71
CA CYS A 157 -2.09 13.34 10.16
C CYS A 157 -3.19 13.65 11.18
N ALA A 158 -2.99 14.61 12.08
CA ALA A 158 -3.94 15.01 13.12
C ALA A 158 -5.11 15.90 12.62
N ARG A 159 -5.60 15.67 11.39
CA ARG A 159 -6.72 16.42 10.80
C ARG A 159 -7.87 15.52 10.34
N PRO A 160 -8.60 14.85 11.25
CA PRO A 160 -9.66 13.90 10.90
C PRO A 160 -10.67 14.45 9.89
N GLY A 161 -11.07 15.72 10.03
CA GLY A 161 -12.04 16.35 9.12
C GLY A 161 -11.65 16.36 7.64
N ILE A 162 -10.35 16.33 7.30
CA ILE A 162 -9.89 16.18 5.91
C ILE A 162 -10.18 14.78 5.39
N PHE A 163 -10.00 13.76 6.23
CA PHE A 163 -10.15 12.35 5.91
C PHE A 163 -11.59 11.85 6.02
N ALA A 164 -12.53 12.67 6.52
CA ALA A 164 -13.96 12.42 6.40
C ALA A 164 -14.50 12.72 4.99
N LEU A 165 -13.68 13.27 4.09
CA LEU A 165 -14.09 13.68 2.74
C LEU A 165 -13.28 12.93 1.67
N PRO A 166 -13.88 12.57 0.51
CA PRO A 166 -13.16 11.89 -0.56
C PRO A 166 -11.97 12.71 -1.08
N ASN A 167 -10.75 12.32 -0.68
CA ASN A 167 -9.49 12.85 -1.17
C ASN A 167 -8.43 11.75 -1.13
N LYS A 168 -8.34 10.98 -2.22
CA LYS A 168 -7.42 9.84 -2.31
C LYS A 168 -5.99 10.24 -2.07
N LYS A 169 -5.54 11.34 -2.68
CA LYS A 169 -4.16 11.82 -2.56
C LYS A 169 -3.80 12.05 -1.09
N ALA A 170 -4.65 12.75 -0.34
CA ALA A 170 -4.42 12.97 1.08
C ALA A 170 -4.36 11.65 1.87
N ALA A 171 -5.23 10.69 1.53
CA ALA A 171 -5.26 9.39 2.21
C ALA A 171 -3.99 8.55 1.97
N TYR A 172 -3.45 8.52 0.74
CA TYR A 172 -2.16 7.89 0.46
C TYR A 172 -0.98 8.64 1.11
N GLU A 173 -1.03 9.97 1.16
CA GLU A 173 0.01 10.72 1.89
C GLU A 173 -0.04 10.42 3.39
N LEU A 174 -1.24 10.26 3.98
CA LEU A 174 -1.42 9.86 5.37
C LEU A 174 -0.74 8.51 5.67
N THR A 175 -1.00 7.48 4.86
CA THR A 175 -0.43 6.14 5.06
C THR A 175 1.09 6.16 4.87
N HIS A 176 1.61 6.84 3.85
CA HIS A 176 3.05 6.96 3.63
C HIS A 176 3.78 7.70 4.76
N ILE A 177 3.16 8.73 5.36
CA ILE A 177 3.74 9.38 6.55
C ILE A 177 3.90 8.36 7.67
N VAL A 178 2.89 7.53 7.92
CA VAL A 178 2.96 6.48 8.95
C VAL A 178 4.03 5.44 8.60
N PHE A 179 4.15 5.04 7.33
CA PHE A 179 5.19 4.11 6.88
C PHE A 179 6.59 4.69 7.14
N TYR A 180 6.83 5.97 6.86
CA TYR A 180 8.14 6.55 7.13
C TYR A 180 8.40 6.82 8.61
N LEU A 181 7.39 7.27 9.37
CA LEU A 181 7.53 7.49 10.82
C LEU A 181 7.79 6.18 11.58
N SER A 182 7.22 5.07 11.12
CA SER A 182 7.43 3.73 11.69
C SER A 182 8.64 2.99 11.11
N GLU A 183 9.35 3.58 10.14
CA GLU A 183 10.42 2.92 9.38
C GLU A 183 9.97 1.59 8.74
N TYR A 184 8.74 1.60 8.19
CA TYR A 184 8.02 0.43 7.69
C TYR A 184 7.89 -0.66 8.76
N GLY A 185 7.40 -0.26 9.94
CA GLY A 185 7.09 -1.17 11.05
C GLY A 185 8.25 -1.54 11.96
N ARG A 186 9.46 -1.02 11.72
CA ARG A 186 10.63 -1.28 12.59
C ARG A 186 10.57 -0.56 13.93
N ARG A 187 9.77 0.49 14.04
CA ARG A 187 9.57 1.25 15.29
C ARG A 187 8.15 1.77 15.41
N ASP A 188 7.75 2.06 16.64
CA ASP A 188 6.48 2.72 16.94
C ASP A 188 6.50 4.17 16.39
N PRO A 189 5.57 4.53 15.47
CA PRO A 189 5.45 5.90 14.96
C PRO A 189 4.96 6.91 16.01
N ARG A 190 4.44 6.43 17.16
CA ARG A 190 3.88 7.23 18.25
C ARG A 190 2.83 8.22 17.74
N LEU A 191 1.78 7.69 17.10
CA LEU A 191 0.68 8.50 16.58
C LEU A 191 -0.22 8.97 17.74
N GLU A 192 -0.68 10.21 17.63
CA GLU A 192 -1.69 10.76 18.55
C GLU A 192 -3.10 10.29 18.17
N ALA A 193 -4.05 10.44 19.09
CA ALA A 193 -5.42 9.94 18.93
C ALA A 193 -6.12 10.51 17.69
N GLU A 194 -5.86 11.78 17.36
CA GLU A 194 -6.38 12.44 16.17
C GLU A 194 -5.83 11.82 14.87
N ALA A 195 -4.55 11.41 14.85
CA ALA A 195 -3.97 10.73 13.70
C ALA A 195 -4.54 9.32 13.51
N LEU A 196 -4.81 8.60 14.61
CA LEU A 196 -5.53 7.33 14.57
C LEU A 196 -6.97 7.50 14.05
N THR A 197 -7.67 8.55 14.51
CA THR A 197 -9.01 8.88 14.01
C THR A 197 -8.98 9.18 12.50
N SER A 198 -7.97 9.90 12.01
CA SER A 198 -7.76 10.14 10.58
C SER A 198 -7.57 8.84 9.78
N LEU A 199 -6.80 7.88 10.29
CA LEU A 199 -6.65 6.56 9.67
C LEU A 199 -7.99 5.83 9.60
N HIS A 200 -8.79 5.87 10.67
CA HIS A 200 -10.11 5.26 10.66
C HIS A 200 -11.06 5.91 9.65
N PHE A 201 -11.03 7.23 9.50
CA PHE A 201 -11.85 7.94 8.52
C PHE A 201 -11.41 7.62 7.08
N ALA A 202 -10.10 7.62 6.83
CA ALA A 202 -9.54 7.21 5.54
C ALA A 202 -9.91 5.76 5.20
N GLY A 203 -9.86 4.84 6.17
CA GLY A 203 -10.28 3.45 6.01
C GLY A 203 -11.77 3.29 5.70
N ASN A 204 -12.64 4.03 6.40
CA ASN A 204 -14.08 4.07 6.09
C ASN A 204 -14.34 4.53 4.64
N LEU A 205 -13.63 5.56 4.16
CA LEU A 205 -13.72 6.00 2.76
C LEU A 205 -13.19 4.96 1.77
N ALA A 206 -12.02 4.38 2.04
CA ALA A 206 -11.41 3.38 1.17
C ALA A 206 -12.32 2.15 1.04
N PHE A 207 -12.92 1.72 2.15
CA PHE A 207 -13.91 0.64 2.16
C PHE A 207 -15.17 1.01 1.37
N LEU A 208 -15.75 2.20 1.55
CA LEU A 208 -16.90 2.65 0.75
C LEU A 208 -16.59 2.78 -0.74
N GLU A 209 -15.35 3.12 -1.08
CA GLU A 209 -14.88 3.18 -2.46
C GLU A 209 -14.63 1.79 -3.07
N GLN A 210 -14.57 0.74 -2.23
CA GLN A 210 -14.10 -0.59 -2.60
C GLN A 210 -12.67 -0.50 -3.18
N ASN A 211 -11.83 0.31 -2.54
CA ASN A 211 -10.43 0.49 -2.91
C ASN A 211 -9.55 -0.37 -2.00
N SER A 212 -9.27 -1.59 -2.44
CA SER A 212 -8.42 -2.58 -1.75
C SER A 212 -7.04 -2.04 -1.42
N ASP A 213 -6.42 -1.42 -2.40
CA ASP A 213 -5.09 -0.83 -2.32
C ASP A 213 -4.94 0.15 -1.13
N LEU A 214 -5.73 1.23 -1.14
CA LEU A 214 -5.72 2.21 -0.06
C LEU A 214 -6.18 1.62 1.27
N LEU A 215 -7.17 0.72 1.27
CA LEU A 215 -7.64 0.12 2.52
C LEU A 215 -6.58 -0.79 3.15
N ALA A 216 -5.83 -1.52 2.33
CA ALA A 216 -4.70 -2.33 2.76
C ALA A 216 -3.61 -1.44 3.37
N GLU A 217 -3.25 -0.33 2.72
CA GLU A 217 -2.31 0.64 3.30
C GLU A 217 -2.78 1.22 4.64
N VAL A 218 -4.06 1.55 4.78
CA VAL A 218 -4.63 2.01 6.06
C VAL A 218 -4.52 0.93 7.12
N CYS A 219 -4.82 -0.34 6.78
CA CYS A 219 -4.69 -1.45 7.70
C CYS A 219 -3.23 -1.67 8.13
N ILE A 220 -2.28 -1.55 7.20
CA ILE A 220 -0.84 -1.62 7.48
C ILE A 220 -0.43 -0.48 8.42
N ALA A 221 -0.85 0.75 8.13
CA ALA A 221 -0.54 1.92 8.95
C ALA A 221 -1.08 1.80 10.39
N LEU A 222 -2.31 1.31 10.55
CA LEU A 222 -2.88 1.00 11.88
C LEU A 222 -2.02 -0.04 12.62
N ARG A 223 -1.65 -1.14 11.96
CA ARG A 223 -0.80 -2.17 12.58
C ARG A 223 0.57 -1.64 13.00
N TYR A 224 1.20 -0.81 12.18
CA TYR A 224 2.47 -0.17 12.53
C TYR A 224 2.35 0.81 13.70
N ALA A 225 1.17 1.40 13.91
CA ALA A 225 0.86 2.21 15.08
C ALA A 225 0.43 1.38 16.32
N GLY A 226 0.49 0.04 16.24
CA GLY A 226 0.05 -0.84 17.33
C GLY A 226 -1.46 -1.05 17.42
N GLU A 227 -2.23 -0.55 16.46
CA GLU A 227 -3.69 -0.69 16.42
C GLU A 227 -4.13 -1.92 15.63
N LEU A 228 -5.29 -2.46 16.00
CA LEU A 228 -5.93 -3.54 15.25
C LEU A 228 -6.92 -2.95 14.23
N PRO A 229 -6.72 -3.20 12.92
CA PRO A 229 -7.70 -2.78 11.92
C PRO A 229 -9.04 -3.48 12.15
N PRO A 230 -10.19 -2.81 11.86
CA PRO A 230 -11.52 -3.41 11.93
C PRO A 230 -11.61 -4.76 11.20
N PRO A 231 -12.14 -5.82 11.84
CA PRO A 231 -12.31 -7.14 11.22
C PRO A 231 -13.12 -7.12 9.92
N LEU A 232 -14.07 -6.18 9.81
CA LEU A 232 -14.83 -5.92 8.59
C LEU A 232 -13.90 -5.65 7.39
N TRP A 233 -12.86 -4.83 7.59
CA TRP A 233 -11.93 -4.45 6.54
C TRP A 233 -10.97 -5.58 6.22
N THR A 234 -10.34 -6.19 7.23
CA THR A 234 -9.36 -7.27 6.99
C THR A 234 -10.01 -8.51 6.40
N GLY A 235 -11.23 -8.85 6.83
CA GLY A 235 -11.98 -9.96 6.24
C GLY A 235 -12.42 -9.69 4.79
N TRP A 236 -12.70 -8.44 4.44
CA TRP A 236 -12.94 -8.07 3.03
C TRP A 236 -11.66 -8.10 2.20
N LEU A 237 -10.55 -7.54 2.71
CA LEU A 237 -9.24 -7.57 2.04
C LEU A 237 -8.75 -8.99 1.80
N SER A 238 -8.85 -9.90 2.77
CA SER A 238 -8.44 -11.29 2.61
C SER A 238 -9.22 -11.97 1.47
N ARG A 239 -10.54 -11.74 1.38
CA ARG A 239 -11.34 -12.23 0.24
C ARG A 239 -10.93 -11.59 -1.08
N GLU A 240 -10.78 -10.27 -1.16
CA GLU A 240 -10.38 -9.61 -2.41
C GLU A 240 -9.00 -10.05 -2.88
N THR A 241 -8.06 -10.28 -1.94
CA THR A 241 -6.71 -10.77 -2.23
C THR A 241 -6.76 -12.17 -2.85
N GLN A 242 -7.62 -13.05 -2.35
CA GLN A 242 -7.82 -14.40 -2.89
C GLN A 242 -8.51 -14.40 -4.26
N LEU A 243 -9.21 -13.32 -4.62
CA LEU A 243 -9.90 -13.18 -5.91
C LEU A 243 -9.02 -12.57 -7.01
N PHE A 244 -7.75 -12.25 -6.71
CA PHE A 244 -6.80 -11.84 -7.75
C PHE A 244 -6.55 -12.97 -8.73
N HIS A 245 -6.54 -12.60 -10.00
CA HIS A 245 -6.16 -13.48 -11.08
C HIS A 245 -4.75 -13.12 -11.55
N VAL A 246 -3.87 -14.11 -11.58
CA VAL A 246 -2.49 -13.95 -12.06
C VAL A 246 -2.29 -14.87 -13.25
N GLU A 247 -1.95 -14.30 -14.40
CA GLU A 247 -1.71 -15.04 -15.64
C GLU A 247 -0.38 -14.65 -16.26
N THR A 248 0.29 -15.62 -16.90
CA THR A 248 1.42 -15.33 -17.76
C THR A 248 0.93 -14.73 -19.07
N ASP A 249 1.28 -13.49 -19.33
CA ASP A 249 0.87 -12.74 -20.53
C ASP A 249 2.07 -11.99 -21.11
N PRO A 250 2.82 -12.61 -22.05
CA PRO A 250 4.00 -12.00 -22.65
C PRO A 250 3.71 -10.73 -23.46
N GLN A 251 2.46 -10.50 -23.91
CA GLN A 251 2.10 -9.40 -24.81
C GLN A 251 1.04 -8.45 -24.22
N GLY A 252 0.53 -8.74 -23.03
CA GLY A 252 -0.49 -7.95 -22.35
C GLY A 252 -0.07 -6.53 -21.97
N PRO A 253 -1.01 -5.68 -21.53
CA PRO A 253 -0.69 -4.36 -21.01
C PRO A 253 0.11 -4.45 -19.70
N LEU A 254 1.07 -3.53 -19.50
CA LEU A 254 1.79 -3.36 -18.23
C LEU A 254 1.01 -2.54 -17.19
N GLN A 255 -0.07 -1.89 -17.63
CA GLN A 255 -0.98 -1.19 -16.72
C GLN A 255 -2.00 -2.19 -16.18
N ASP A 256 -1.59 -2.89 -15.12
CA ASP A 256 -2.40 -3.89 -14.44
C ASP A 256 -2.50 -3.57 -12.93
N GLY A 257 -3.05 -4.51 -12.16
CA GLY A 257 -3.28 -4.40 -10.73
C GLY A 257 -2.10 -4.79 -9.84
N TYR A 258 -0.85 -4.82 -10.33
CA TYR A 258 0.28 -5.37 -9.56
C TYR A 258 0.46 -4.68 -8.20
N HIS A 259 0.34 -3.35 -8.15
CA HIS A 259 0.58 -2.60 -6.92
C HIS A 259 -0.40 -3.02 -5.82
N ASP A 260 -1.68 -3.10 -6.17
CA ASP A 260 -2.71 -3.57 -5.24
C ASP A 260 -2.52 -5.03 -4.85
N PHE A 261 -2.08 -5.89 -5.78
CA PHE A 261 -1.73 -7.26 -5.46
C PHE A 261 -0.60 -7.31 -4.42
N LEU A 262 0.46 -6.53 -4.58
CA LEU A 262 1.58 -6.49 -3.64
C LEU A 262 1.15 -5.95 -2.26
N VAL A 263 0.44 -4.82 -2.23
CA VAL A 263 0.01 -4.17 -0.97
C VAL A 263 -1.03 -5.00 -0.22
N CYS A 264 -1.96 -5.65 -0.91
CA CYS A 264 -2.89 -6.59 -0.29
C CYS A 264 -2.16 -7.78 0.35
N ASN A 265 -1.17 -8.36 -0.33
CA ASN A 265 -0.36 -9.44 0.22
C ASN A 265 0.56 -8.97 1.37
N TRP A 266 1.05 -7.73 1.33
CA TRP A 266 1.75 -7.12 2.47
C TRP A 266 0.83 -7.05 3.70
N GLN A 267 -0.41 -6.59 3.52
CA GLN A 267 -1.38 -6.57 4.61
C GLN A 267 -1.65 -7.98 5.17
N LEU A 268 -1.79 -9.01 4.32
CA LEU A 268 -1.95 -10.40 4.77
C LEU A 268 -0.76 -10.87 5.61
N ALA A 269 0.46 -10.60 5.17
CA ALA A 269 1.67 -10.95 5.92
C ALA A 269 1.65 -10.33 7.32
N LEU A 270 1.30 -9.05 7.44
CA LEU A 270 1.19 -8.37 8.74
C LEU A 270 -0.01 -8.84 9.59
N ALA A 271 -1.01 -9.46 8.97
CA ALA A 271 -2.10 -10.11 9.69
C ALA A 271 -1.73 -11.52 10.20
N GLY A 272 -0.52 -12.00 9.91
CA GLY A 272 -0.08 -13.36 10.24
C GLY A 272 -0.63 -14.43 9.30
N GLU A 273 -1.20 -14.04 8.16
CA GLU A 273 -1.59 -14.95 7.08
C GLU A 273 -0.40 -15.19 6.14
N GLU A 274 -0.40 -16.31 5.41
CA GLU A 274 0.64 -16.55 4.41
C GLU A 274 0.35 -15.75 3.13
N PRO A 275 1.22 -14.80 2.76
CA PRO A 275 1.04 -14.00 1.56
C PRO A 275 1.38 -14.78 0.29
N PHE A 276 0.96 -14.25 -0.84
CA PHE A 276 1.26 -14.74 -2.19
C PHE A 276 0.84 -16.21 -2.39
N ARG A 277 -0.28 -16.63 -1.79
CA ARG A 277 -0.88 -17.96 -1.97
C ARG A 277 -1.65 -18.07 -3.30
N THR A 278 -0.94 -17.85 -4.40
CA THR A 278 -1.44 -18.01 -5.77
C THR A 278 -0.34 -18.65 -6.63
N PRO A 279 -0.65 -19.36 -7.73
CA PRO A 279 0.36 -19.78 -8.69
C PRO A 279 1.13 -18.57 -9.25
N LEU A 280 2.46 -18.59 -9.11
CA LEU A 280 3.36 -17.56 -9.62
C LEU A 280 4.42 -18.22 -10.50
N GLU A 281 4.71 -17.57 -11.62
CA GLU A 281 5.69 -18.01 -12.62
C GLU A 281 6.79 -16.96 -12.78
N SER A 282 7.98 -17.36 -13.23
CA SER A 282 9.07 -16.41 -13.45
C SER A 282 8.83 -15.52 -14.66
N GLY A 283 7.98 -15.92 -15.61
CA GLY A 283 7.68 -15.17 -16.83
C GLY A 283 6.90 -13.87 -16.56
N ARG A 284 6.63 -13.13 -17.64
CA ARG A 284 5.86 -11.88 -17.56
C ARG A 284 4.42 -12.18 -17.12
N MET A 285 4.10 -11.85 -15.87
CA MET A 285 2.77 -12.02 -15.30
C MET A 285 1.95 -10.73 -15.39
N ARG A 286 0.62 -10.88 -15.53
CA ARG A 286 -0.41 -9.84 -15.39
C ARG A 286 -1.22 -10.08 -14.12
N PHE A 287 -1.55 -9.02 -13.39
CA PHE A 287 -2.31 -9.07 -12.14
C PHE A 287 -3.68 -8.39 -12.31
N ASP A 288 -4.76 -9.16 -12.29
CA ASP A 288 -6.12 -8.64 -12.49
C ASP A 288 -6.95 -8.75 -11.20
N ARG A 289 -7.59 -7.64 -10.83
CA ARG A 289 -8.59 -7.65 -9.74
C ARG A 289 -9.88 -8.27 -10.23
N SER A 290 -10.62 -8.90 -9.33
CA SER A 290 -12.01 -9.29 -9.61
C SER A 290 -12.88 -8.05 -9.92
N PRO A 291 -13.84 -8.13 -10.86
CA PRO A 291 -14.73 -7.01 -11.19
C PRO A 291 -15.49 -6.48 -9.98
N ARG A 292 -15.49 -5.15 -9.81
CA ARG A 292 -16.26 -4.48 -8.75
C ARG A 292 -17.76 -4.62 -9.01
N ARG A 293 -18.49 -5.14 -8.02
CA ARG A 293 -19.94 -5.37 -8.11
C ARG A 293 -20.80 -4.21 -7.64
N MET A 294 -20.22 -3.25 -6.90
CA MET A 294 -20.93 -2.10 -6.33
C MET A 294 -20.05 -0.84 -6.28
N ALA A 295 -20.70 0.32 -6.17
CA ALA A 295 -20.04 1.63 -5.99
C ALA A 295 -20.65 2.44 -4.82
N PRO A 296 -20.57 1.97 -3.57
CA PRO A 296 -21.26 2.56 -2.41
C PRO A 296 -20.96 4.04 -2.23
N LEU A 297 -19.69 4.45 -2.30
CA LEU A 297 -19.29 5.85 -2.15
C LEU A 297 -19.99 6.77 -3.16
N ARG A 298 -20.09 6.34 -4.42
CA ARG A 298 -20.72 7.14 -5.49
C ARG A 298 -22.22 7.29 -5.24
N GLU A 299 -22.89 6.19 -4.91
CA GLU A 299 -24.32 6.15 -4.62
C GLU A 299 -24.66 7.05 -3.42
N LEU A 300 -23.92 6.89 -2.32
CA LEU A 300 -24.10 7.69 -1.11
C LEU A 300 -23.82 9.19 -1.35
N SER A 301 -22.73 9.51 -2.06
CA SER A 301 -22.38 10.90 -2.38
C SER A 301 -23.46 11.57 -3.23
N ARG A 302 -23.99 10.85 -4.22
CA ARG A 302 -25.09 11.34 -5.07
C ARG A 302 -26.36 11.57 -4.26
N ALA A 303 -26.74 10.62 -3.39
CA ALA A 303 -27.91 10.76 -2.54
C ALA A 303 -27.79 12.00 -1.62
N LEU A 304 -26.65 12.16 -0.93
CA LEU A 304 -26.39 13.32 -0.09
C LEU A 304 -26.46 14.64 -0.87
N PHE A 305 -25.85 14.68 -2.06
CA PHE A 305 -25.87 15.88 -2.91
C PHE A 305 -27.30 16.28 -3.30
N THR A 306 -28.14 15.32 -3.71
CA THR A 306 -29.54 15.57 -4.09
C THR A 306 -30.38 16.08 -2.92
N MET A 307 -30.07 15.68 -1.68
CA MET A 307 -30.84 16.05 -0.49
C MET A 307 -30.66 17.51 -0.05
N LYS A 308 -29.62 18.21 -0.51
CA LYS A 308 -29.36 19.63 -0.21
C LYS A 308 -29.44 19.92 1.31
N GLY A 309 -30.29 20.84 1.74
CA GLY A 309 -30.49 21.21 3.15
C GLY A 309 -31.16 20.14 4.02
N ARG A 310 -31.63 19.03 3.44
CA ARG A 310 -32.27 17.93 4.18
C ARG A 310 -31.27 16.93 4.77
N ARG A 311 -29.96 17.19 4.64
CA ARG A 311 -28.91 16.38 5.26
C ARG A 311 -28.93 16.54 6.79
N SER A 312 -28.47 15.52 7.49
CA SER A 312 -28.33 15.46 8.95
C SER A 312 -26.98 14.84 9.27
N ALA A 313 -26.35 15.28 10.37
CA ALA A 313 -25.13 14.68 10.89
C ALA A 313 -25.39 13.33 11.57
N ASP A 314 -26.62 13.10 12.03
CA ASP A 314 -27.05 11.85 12.66
C ASP A 314 -27.32 10.77 11.58
N TRP A 315 -26.58 9.66 11.66
CA TRP A 315 -26.74 8.51 10.77
C TRP A 315 -28.12 7.86 10.89
N ALA A 316 -28.67 7.65 12.08
CA ALA A 316 -29.98 7.02 12.24
C ALA A 316 -31.10 7.86 11.60
N VAL A 317 -30.98 9.18 11.66
CA VAL A 317 -31.87 10.09 10.93
C VAL A 317 -31.64 10.00 9.42
N MET A 318 -30.38 10.03 8.97
CA MET A 318 -30.07 9.98 7.54
C MET A 318 -30.41 8.67 6.88
N ARG A 319 -30.17 7.54 7.55
CA ARG A 319 -30.56 6.20 7.13
C ARG A 319 -32.03 6.19 6.73
N ARG A 320 -32.93 6.64 7.62
CA ARG A 320 -34.38 6.75 7.34
C ARG A 320 -34.69 7.66 6.15
N ARG A 321 -33.98 8.78 6.02
CA ARG A 321 -34.19 9.73 4.91
C ARG A 321 -33.64 9.22 3.57
N MET A 322 -32.73 8.25 3.59
CA MET A 322 -32.15 7.60 2.42
C MET A 322 -32.86 6.30 2.04
N GLU A 323 -33.86 5.87 2.81
CA GLU A 323 -34.71 4.74 2.46
C GLU A 323 -35.35 4.97 1.08
N GLY A 324 -35.15 4.02 0.17
CA GLY A 324 -35.59 4.10 -1.23
C GLY A 324 -34.73 4.98 -2.15
N ALA A 325 -33.78 5.75 -1.61
CA ALA A 325 -32.84 6.56 -2.41
C ALA A 325 -31.53 5.83 -2.74
N LEU A 326 -31.19 4.80 -1.96
CA LEU A 326 -30.00 3.97 -2.15
C LEU A 326 -30.38 2.52 -2.49
N PRO A 327 -29.58 1.82 -3.30
CA PRO A 327 -29.75 0.38 -3.50
C PRO A 327 -29.68 -0.38 -2.16
N PRO A 328 -30.46 -1.47 -1.96
CA PRO A 328 -30.50 -2.21 -0.69
C PRO A 328 -29.11 -2.63 -0.20
N GLY A 329 -28.28 -3.19 -1.07
CA GLY A 329 -26.92 -3.62 -0.70
C GLY A 329 -25.98 -2.49 -0.27
N VAL A 330 -26.25 -1.23 -0.65
CA VAL A 330 -25.48 -0.06 -0.18
C VAL A 330 -25.92 0.34 1.23
N ILE A 331 -27.23 0.29 1.51
CA ILE A 331 -27.75 0.52 2.87
C ILE A 331 -27.24 -0.56 3.83
N ASP A 332 -27.30 -1.83 3.42
CA ASP A 332 -26.83 -2.95 4.24
C ASP A 332 -25.34 -2.81 4.59
N LEU A 333 -24.52 -2.37 3.63
CA LEU A 333 -23.10 -2.10 3.84
C LEU A 333 -22.88 -0.94 4.84
N LEU A 334 -23.65 0.15 4.72
CA LEU A 334 -23.54 1.29 5.62
C LEU A 334 -23.99 0.95 7.04
N ASP A 335 -25.10 0.20 7.17
CA ASP A 335 -25.58 -0.32 8.45
C ASP A 335 -24.55 -1.28 9.08
N LEU A 336 -23.83 -2.07 8.27
CA LEU A 336 -22.73 -2.92 8.73
C LEU A 336 -21.54 -2.09 9.21
N MET A 337 -21.11 -1.08 8.45
CA MET A 337 -20.04 -0.17 8.87
C MET A 337 -20.38 0.53 10.19
N ALA A 338 -21.62 1.02 10.34
CA ALA A 338 -22.08 1.69 11.56
C ALA A 338 -21.98 0.81 12.81
N ARG A 339 -22.04 -0.52 12.65
CA ARG A 339 -21.91 -1.48 13.76
C ARG A 339 -20.48 -1.95 13.99
N GLU A 340 -19.70 -2.11 12.92
CA GLU A 340 -18.44 -2.87 12.94
C GLU A 340 -17.18 -2.00 12.80
N THR A 341 -17.30 -0.70 12.54
CA THR A 341 -16.14 0.21 12.44
C THR A 341 -16.13 1.26 13.55
N ALA A 342 -14.92 1.57 14.03
CA ALA A 342 -14.73 2.64 15.00
C ALA A 342 -15.02 4.01 14.37
N HIS A 343 -15.50 4.94 15.21
CA HIS A 343 -15.75 6.34 14.87
C HIS A 343 -16.71 6.58 13.69
N PHE A 344 -17.58 5.62 13.36
CA PHE A 344 -18.51 5.75 12.22
C PHE A 344 -19.38 7.01 12.32
N ASP A 345 -19.97 7.31 13.48
CA ASP A 345 -20.85 8.48 13.63
C ASP A 345 -20.10 9.80 13.40
N ALA A 346 -18.90 9.94 13.98
CA ALA A 346 -18.05 11.11 13.79
C ALA A 346 -17.56 11.24 12.34
N PHE A 347 -17.24 10.11 11.70
CA PHE A 347 -16.92 10.06 10.27
C PHE A 347 -18.13 10.56 9.45
N PHE A 348 -19.32 10.03 9.73
CA PHE A 348 -20.54 10.34 8.99
C PHE A 348 -20.96 11.80 9.16
N GLU A 349 -20.82 12.38 10.36
CA GLU A 349 -21.05 13.80 10.61
C GLU A 349 -20.23 14.67 9.63
N GLY A 350 -18.93 14.41 9.55
CA GLY A 350 -18.03 15.10 8.62
C GLY A 350 -18.37 14.84 7.15
N PHE A 351 -18.64 13.59 6.81
CA PHE A 351 -18.94 13.15 5.44
C PHE A 351 -20.27 13.71 4.90
N ALA A 352 -21.30 13.77 5.75
CA ALA A 352 -22.62 14.29 5.40
C ALA A 352 -22.57 15.80 5.10
N ARG A 353 -21.64 16.54 5.71
CA ARG A 353 -21.53 18.01 5.58
C ARG A 353 -22.86 18.70 5.88
N ALA A 354 -23.61 18.18 6.86
CA ALA A 354 -24.91 18.74 7.24
C ALA A 354 -24.73 20.19 7.72
N GLY A 355 -25.67 21.07 7.36
CA GLY A 355 -25.61 22.49 7.72
C GLY A 355 -24.63 23.36 6.91
N ARG A 356 -23.84 22.79 5.99
CA ARG A 356 -23.04 23.57 5.02
C ARG A 356 -23.89 23.81 3.77
N ALA A 357 -24.26 25.07 3.53
CA ALA A 357 -25.08 25.51 2.38
C ALA A 357 -24.31 25.40 1.05
#